data_AF-A0A916QGM5-F1
#
_entry.id   AF-A0A916QGM5-F1
#
_cell.length_a   1.000
_cell.length_b   1.000
_cell.length_c   1.000
_cell.angle_alpha   90.00
_cell.angle_beta   90.00
_cell.angle_gamma   90.00
#
_symmetry.space_group_name_H-M   'P 1'
#
loop_
_entity.id
_entity.type
_entity.pdbx_description
1 polymer ?
#
loop_
_entity_poly.entity_id
_entity_poly.type
_entity_poly.pdbx_seq_one_letter_code
_entity_poly.pdbx_strand_id
1 'polypeptide(L)'
;MGKVPFAPFLVGTVVMQSNLEIEEVGDILSQVLFGGVKLGGKDERIYDEVPAIYLSPPILGFCAFLQGYKGFGKDEGYVLTISPDFTVRDVKRVTVRLDLYLIHLVKDALKNSDQIKVLDFDPKWHGKI
;
A
#
# COMPACT_ATOMS: atom_id res chain seq x y z
N MET A 1 -6.07 26.18 28.36
CA MET A 1 -5.96 25.61 27.00
C MET A 1 -6.34 24.14 27.10
N GLY A 2 -7.45 23.72 26.48
CA GLY A 2 -7.86 22.31 26.48
C GLY A 2 -6.86 21.45 25.70
N LYS A 3 -6.64 20.20 26.12
CA LYS A 3 -5.83 19.26 25.34
C LYS A 3 -6.53 19.02 24.00
N VAL A 4 -5.84 19.29 22.89
CA VAL A 4 -6.32 18.91 21.55
C VAL A 4 -6.36 17.37 21.52
N PRO A 5 -7.51 16.74 21.22
CA PRO A 5 -7.59 15.29 21.09
C PRO A 5 -6.69 14.80 19.95
N PHE A 6 -6.15 13.60 20.06
CA PHE A 6 -5.36 12.98 19.00
C PHE A 6 -6.12 11.82 18.36
N ALA A 7 -5.88 11.60 17.07
CA ALA A 7 -6.41 10.47 16.33
C ALA A 7 -5.25 9.66 15.72
N PRO A 8 -5.16 8.34 15.99
CA PRO A 8 -4.17 7.49 15.36
C PRO A 8 -4.53 7.23 13.90
N PHE A 9 -3.59 7.45 13.00
CA PHE A 9 -3.70 7.11 11.58
C PHE A 9 -2.79 5.91 11.34
N LEU A 10 -3.40 4.73 11.27
CA LEU A 10 -2.69 3.48 11.00
C LEU A 10 -2.31 3.45 9.52
N VAL A 11 -1.01 3.48 9.24
CA VAL A 11 -0.47 3.45 7.87
C VAL A 11 0.51 2.30 7.77
N GLY A 12 0.41 1.52 6.71
CA GLY A 12 1.36 0.45 6.42
C GLY A 12 1.81 0.53 4.97
N THR A 13 3.10 0.33 4.76
CA THR A 13 3.71 0.22 3.43
C THR A 13 4.51 -1.07 3.31
N VAL A 14 4.37 -1.74 2.16
CA VAL A 14 5.16 -2.92 1.79
C VAL A 14 5.70 -2.76 0.37
N VAL A 15 6.96 -3.14 0.19
CA VAL A 15 7.63 -3.11 -1.11
C VAL A 15 7.78 -4.52 -1.64
N MET A 16 7.53 -4.69 -2.93
CA MET A 16 7.49 -5.98 -3.61
C MET A 16 8.21 -5.90 -4.95
N GLN A 17 8.70 -7.05 -5.42
CA GLN A 17 9.24 -7.23 -6.76
C GLN A 17 8.42 -8.28 -7.50
N SER A 18 8.14 -8.03 -8.77
CA SER A 18 7.48 -8.97 -9.67
C SER A 18 7.80 -8.59 -11.12
N ASN A 19 7.84 -9.59 -12.00
CA ASN A 19 7.95 -9.37 -13.45
C ASN A 19 6.60 -9.12 -14.12
N LEU A 20 5.50 -9.29 -13.36
CA LEU A 20 4.14 -9.09 -13.84
C LEU A 20 3.85 -7.61 -14.11
N GLU A 21 2.73 -7.30 -14.75
CA GLU A 21 2.19 -5.94 -14.82
C GLU A 21 1.45 -5.55 -13.54
N ILE A 22 1.25 -4.24 -13.32
CA ILE A 22 0.61 -3.74 -12.09
C ILE A 22 -0.80 -4.31 -11.89
N GLU A 23 -1.54 -4.53 -12.97
CA GLU A 23 -2.86 -5.18 -12.96
C GLU A 23 -2.79 -6.60 -12.40
N GLU A 24 -1.84 -7.38 -12.89
CA GLU A 24 -1.69 -8.79 -12.51
C GLU A 24 -1.23 -8.91 -11.05
N VAL A 25 -0.34 -8.03 -10.61
CA VAL A 25 0.04 -7.91 -9.19
C VAL A 25 -1.18 -7.51 -8.36
N GLY A 26 -1.96 -6.54 -8.83
CA GLY A 26 -3.20 -6.10 -8.21
C GLY A 26 -4.22 -7.22 -8.04
N ASP A 27 -4.42 -8.04 -9.06
CA ASP A 27 -5.34 -9.17 -9.05
C ASP A 27 -4.90 -10.24 -8.06
N ILE A 28 -3.60 -10.58 -8.00
CA ILE A 28 -3.08 -11.53 -7.01
C ILE A 28 -3.30 -11.00 -5.59
N LEU A 29 -2.92 -9.74 -5.32
CA LEU A 29 -3.10 -9.13 -4.01
C LEU A 29 -4.58 -9.02 -3.62
N SER A 30 -5.44 -8.71 -4.59
CA SER A 30 -6.88 -8.69 -4.40
C SER A 30 -7.41 -10.01 -3.88
N GLN A 31 -7.03 -11.13 -4.50
CA GLN A 31 -7.47 -12.46 -4.09
C GLN A 31 -6.98 -12.82 -2.69
N VAL A 32 -5.71 -12.54 -2.37
CA VAL A 32 -5.09 -13.01 -1.12
C VAL A 32 -5.31 -12.09 0.09
N LEU A 33 -5.55 -10.79 -0.13
CA LEU A 33 -5.67 -9.79 0.94
C LEU A 33 -7.05 -9.12 1.02
N PHE A 34 -7.75 -8.98 -0.10
CA PHE A 34 -8.95 -8.14 -0.20
C PHE A 34 -10.20 -8.92 -0.62
N GLY A 35 -10.18 -10.25 -0.51
CA GLY A 35 -11.33 -11.10 -0.81
C GLY A 35 -11.79 -11.05 -2.27
N GLY A 36 -10.88 -10.71 -3.20
CA GLY A 36 -11.14 -10.63 -4.63
C GLY A 36 -11.76 -9.31 -5.10
N VAL A 37 -11.80 -8.27 -4.25
CA VAL A 37 -12.23 -6.92 -4.67
C VAL A 37 -11.20 -6.32 -5.63
N LYS A 38 -11.58 -6.09 -6.88
CA LYS A 38 -10.69 -5.60 -7.94
C LYS A 38 -10.10 -4.22 -7.59
N LEU A 39 -8.78 -4.07 -7.81
CA LEU A 39 -8.12 -2.76 -7.76
C LEU A 39 -8.29 -2.07 -9.12
N GLY A 40 -8.74 -0.83 -9.11
CA GLY A 40 -9.06 -0.04 -10.31
C GLY A 40 -8.43 1.34 -10.28
N GLY A 41 -9.04 2.29 -11.02
CA GLY A 41 -8.72 3.70 -10.89
C GLY A 41 -7.49 4.20 -11.65
N LYS A 42 -7.04 3.45 -12.67
CA LYS A 42 -5.96 3.88 -13.57
C LYS A 42 -6.19 5.27 -14.20
N ASP A 43 -7.45 5.66 -14.33
CA ASP A 43 -7.88 6.81 -15.11
C ASP A 43 -8.22 8.06 -14.28
N GLU A 44 -8.24 7.97 -12.93
CA GLU A 44 -8.90 8.99 -12.10
C GLU A 44 -7.96 9.92 -11.30
N ARG A 45 -6.67 9.60 -11.17
CA ARG A 45 -5.62 10.48 -10.59
C ARG A 45 -4.32 9.71 -10.51
N ILE A 46 -3.53 9.74 -11.57
CA ILE A 46 -2.22 9.10 -11.58
C ILE A 46 -1.27 10.08 -12.24
N TYR A 47 -0.16 10.38 -11.58
CA TYR A 47 0.95 11.06 -12.24
C TYR A 47 1.26 10.25 -13.51
N ASP A 48 1.19 10.87 -14.70
CA ASP A 48 1.32 10.20 -16.00
C ASP A 48 2.55 9.27 -16.13
N GLU A 49 3.53 9.44 -15.23
CA GLU A 49 4.81 8.74 -15.21
C GLU A 49 4.86 7.48 -14.33
N VAL A 50 3.97 7.29 -13.35
CA VAL A 50 4.02 6.15 -12.40
C VAL A 50 2.66 5.44 -12.33
N PRO A 51 2.50 4.25 -12.94
CA PRO A 51 1.22 3.55 -12.90
C PRO A 51 0.81 3.23 -11.46
N ALA A 52 -0.45 3.47 -11.15
CA ALA A 52 -1.05 3.15 -9.86
C ALA A 52 -2.43 2.53 -10.04
N ILE A 53 -2.86 1.73 -9.08
CA ILE A 53 -4.23 1.23 -8.96
C ILE A 53 -4.62 1.26 -7.49
N TYR A 54 -5.90 1.41 -7.20
CA TYR A 54 -6.40 1.49 -5.84
C TYR A 54 -7.69 0.73 -5.65
N LEU A 55 -7.94 0.38 -4.39
CA LEU A 55 -9.15 -0.27 -3.98
C LEU A 55 -10.27 0.76 -3.77
N SER A 56 -11.38 0.60 -4.50
CA SER A 56 -12.59 1.41 -4.36
C SER A 56 -13.82 0.52 -4.47
N PRO A 57 -14.77 0.57 -3.51
CA PRO A 57 -14.80 1.44 -2.33
C PRO A 57 -13.80 1.01 -1.23
N PRO A 58 -13.41 1.90 -0.29
CA PRO A 58 -12.56 1.57 0.84
C PRO A 58 -13.10 0.40 1.69
N ILE A 59 -12.20 -0.45 2.19
CA ILE A 59 -12.54 -1.56 3.09
C ILE A 59 -12.22 -1.15 4.53
N LEU A 60 -13.20 -1.23 5.42
CA LEU A 60 -13.06 -0.91 6.85
C LEU A 60 -12.48 0.50 7.11
N GLY A 61 -12.77 1.45 6.23
CA GLY A 61 -12.25 2.82 6.30
C GLY A 61 -10.79 2.97 5.84
N PHE A 62 -10.19 1.93 5.27
CA PHE A 62 -8.87 1.96 4.64
C PHE A 62 -8.97 1.90 3.12
N CYS A 63 -8.14 2.68 2.46
CA CYS A 63 -7.85 2.51 1.04
C CYS A 63 -6.49 1.81 0.90
N ALA A 64 -6.42 0.94 -0.10
CA ALA A 64 -5.20 0.27 -0.53
C ALA A 64 -4.76 0.88 -1.87
N PHE A 65 -3.54 1.37 -1.92
CA PHE A 65 -2.92 1.96 -3.10
C PHE A 65 -1.72 1.12 -3.51
N LEU A 66 -1.72 0.59 -4.73
CA LEU A 66 -0.58 -0.08 -5.33
C LEU A 66 0.03 0.84 -6.38
N GLN A 67 1.31 1.15 -6.23
CA GLN A 67 2.08 1.95 -7.19
C GLN A 67 3.19 1.09 -7.77
N GLY A 68 3.42 1.19 -9.08
CA GLY A 68 4.46 0.44 -9.78
C GLY A 68 5.53 1.38 -10.33
N TYR A 69 6.80 1.05 -10.10
CA TYR A 69 7.95 1.70 -10.70
C TYR A 69 8.59 0.70 -11.67
N LYS A 70 8.43 0.92 -12.99
CA LYS A 70 9.08 0.12 -14.05
C LYS A 70 10.09 0.98 -14.80
N GLY A 71 11.18 0.37 -15.30
CA GLY A 71 12.22 1.05 -16.08
C GLY A 71 13.44 1.52 -15.29
N PHE A 72 13.54 1.21 -13.99
CA PHE A 72 14.65 1.62 -13.11
C PHE A 72 15.59 0.45 -12.72
N GLY A 73 15.56 -0.66 -13.45
CA GLY A 73 16.45 -1.80 -13.22
C GLY A 73 16.26 -2.45 -11.85
N LYS A 74 17.26 -2.34 -10.95
CA LYS A 74 17.21 -2.98 -9.62
C LYS A 74 16.18 -2.36 -8.67
N ASP A 75 15.76 -1.14 -8.96
CA ASP A 75 14.77 -0.39 -8.18
C ASP A 75 13.34 -0.59 -8.73
N GLU A 76 13.17 -1.47 -9.73
CA GLU A 76 11.85 -1.86 -10.21
C GLU A 76 11.09 -2.65 -9.15
N GLY A 77 9.80 -2.32 -9.03
CA GLY A 77 8.95 -2.97 -8.07
C GLY A 77 7.66 -2.23 -7.82
N TYR A 78 6.99 -2.68 -6.77
CA TYR A 78 5.67 -2.24 -6.39
C TYR A 78 5.66 -1.80 -4.93
N VAL A 79 4.91 -0.75 -4.66
CA VAL A 79 4.68 -0.25 -3.31
C VAL A 79 3.19 -0.34 -3.05
N LEU A 80 2.78 -1.22 -2.12
CA LEU A 80 1.43 -1.25 -1.59
C LEU A 80 1.40 -0.41 -0.32
N THR A 81 0.53 0.59 -0.29
CA THR A 81 0.25 1.42 0.89
C THR A 81 -1.19 1.23 1.31
N ILE A 82 -1.39 0.94 2.60
CA ILE A 82 -2.70 0.93 3.24
C ILE A 82 -2.77 2.13 4.18
N SER A 83 -3.80 2.96 4.01
CA SER A 83 -3.99 4.16 4.81
C SER A 83 -5.47 4.48 4.99
N PRO A 84 -5.86 5.22 6.05
CA PRO A 84 -7.24 5.60 6.25
C PRO A 84 -7.72 6.51 5.11
N ASP A 85 -8.92 6.25 4.59
CA ASP A 85 -9.54 7.07 3.53
C ASP A 85 -10.62 8.01 4.11
N PHE A 86 -10.19 8.88 5.01
CA PHE A 86 -11.06 9.91 5.58
C PHE A 86 -10.26 11.07 6.17
N THR A 87 -10.95 12.21 6.31
CA THR A 87 -10.40 13.42 6.94
C THR A 87 -11.08 13.65 8.28
N VAL A 88 -10.30 13.62 9.36
CA VAL A 88 -10.75 14.10 10.69
C VAL A 88 -10.28 15.54 10.89
N ARG A 89 -11.19 16.41 11.35
CA ARG A 89 -10.93 17.81 11.71
C ARG A 89 -10.75 17.95 13.22
N ASP A 90 -10.13 19.04 13.65
CA ASP A 90 -9.98 19.42 15.07
C ASP A 90 -9.29 18.38 15.97
N VAL A 91 -8.49 17.50 15.37
CA VAL A 91 -7.66 16.49 16.05
C VAL A 91 -6.21 16.59 15.60
N LYS A 92 -5.29 16.30 16.50
CA LYS A 92 -3.89 16.08 16.15
C LYS A 92 -3.75 14.68 15.54
N ARG A 93 -3.32 14.60 14.28
CA ARG A 93 -3.02 13.31 13.64
C ARG A 93 -1.70 12.75 14.17
N VAL A 94 -1.72 11.47 14.53
CA VAL A 94 -0.53 10.72 14.92
C VAL A 94 -0.42 9.52 14.00
N THR A 95 0.55 9.55 13.10
CA THR A 95 0.81 8.41 12.20
C THR A 95 1.42 7.27 13.00
N VAL A 96 0.77 6.11 12.95
CA VAL A 96 1.26 4.86 13.54
C VAL A 96 1.62 3.95 12.38
N ARG A 97 2.91 3.62 12.26
CA ARG A 97 3.45 2.83 11.16
C ARG A 97 3.33 1.34 11.48
N LEU A 98 2.71 0.60 10.57
CA LEU A 98 2.46 -0.83 10.65
C LEU A 98 3.21 -1.60 9.55
N ASP A 99 4.32 -1.06 9.05
CA ASP A 99 5.05 -1.59 7.89
C ASP A 99 5.50 -3.04 8.12
N LEU A 100 6.11 -3.34 9.28
CA LEU A 100 6.51 -4.72 9.62
C LEU A 100 5.32 -5.67 9.71
N TYR A 101 4.21 -5.21 10.30
CA TYR A 101 2.99 -6.02 10.37
C TYR A 101 2.47 -6.34 8.96
N LEU A 102 2.39 -5.32 8.09
CA LEU A 102 1.93 -5.48 6.71
C LEU A 102 2.87 -6.38 5.91
N ILE A 103 4.19 -6.21 6.04
CA ILE A 103 5.19 -7.07 5.40
C ILE A 103 4.97 -8.54 5.76
N HIS A 104 4.81 -8.86 7.05
CA HIS A 104 4.60 -10.23 7.49
C HIS A 104 3.24 -10.79 7.05
N LEU A 105 2.18 -9.97 7.09
CA LEU A 105 0.86 -10.34 6.59
C LEU A 105 0.91 -10.69 5.10
N VAL A 106 1.53 -9.85 4.29
CA VAL A 106 1.63 -10.05 2.84
C VAL A 106 2.51 -11.26 2.52
N LYS A 107 3.62 -11.46 3.25
CA LYS A 107 4.45 -12.67 3.12
C LYS A 107 3.68 -13.96 3.40
N ASP A 108 2.88 -14.00 4.47
CA ASP A 108 2.08 -15.18 4.78
C ASP A 108 0.96 -15.40 3.74
N ALA A 109 0.29 -14.33 3.31
CA ALA A 109 -0.74 -14.38 2.27
C ALA A 109 -0.19 -14.89 0.92
N LEU A 110 1.07 -14.58 0.62
CA LEU A 110 1.75 -14.97 -0.62
C LEU A 110 2.66 -16.20 -0.46
N LYS A 111 2.62 -16.93 0.66
CA LYS A 111 3.58 -18.04 0.91
C LYS A 111 3.59 -19.16 -0.13
N ASN A 112 2.52 -19.29 -0.92
CA ASN A 112 2.37 -20.27 -1.99
C ASN A 112 2.51 -19.64 -3.40
N SER A 113 2.94 -18.38 -3.50
CA SER A 113 3.15 -17.67 -4.75
C SER A 113 4.63 -17.34 -4.91
N ASP A 114 5.21 -17.73 -6.05
CA ASP A 114 6.57 -17.39 -6.47
C ASP A 114 6.62 -16.16 -7.39
N GLN A 115 5.46 -15.64 -7.80
CA GLN A 115 5.33 -14.54 -8.76
C GLN A 115 5.60 -13.16 -8.14
N ILE A 116 5.44 -13.02 -6.83
CA ILE A 116 5.63 -11.75 -6.09
C ILE A 116 6.58 -12.00 -4.93
N LYS A 117 7.72 -11.31 -4.93
CA LYS A 117 8.68 -11.32 -3.85
C LYS A 117 8.49 -10.10 -2.95
N VAL A 118 8.11 -10.33 -1.69
CA VAL A 118 8.06 -9.26 -0.68
C VAL A 118 9.46 -8.96 -0.17
N LEU A 119 9.86 -7.69 -0.19
CA LEU A 119 11.15 -7.26 0.32
C LEU A 119 11.12 -7.06 1.85
N ASP A 120 12.27 -7.26 2.48
CA ASP A 120 12.44 -6.94 3.90
C ASP A 120 12.44 -5.43 4.12
N PHE A 121 12.06 -5.01 5.32
CA PHE A 121 11.99 -3.60 5.68
C PHE A 121 13.34 -2.90 5.51
N ASP A 122 13.37 -1.85 4.67
CA ASP A 122 14.47 -0.88 4.61
C ASP A 122 14.00 0.49 5.12
N PRO A 123 14.58 1.03 6.21
CA PRO A 123 14.28 2.36 6.71
C PRO A 123 14.39 3.47 5.66
N LYS A 124 15.21 3.30 4.61
CA LYS A 124 15.42 4.29 3.55
C LYS A 124 14.18 4.56 2.72
N TRP A 125 13.22 3.64 2.67
CA TRP A 125 11.94 3.83 1.97
C TRP A 125 11.01 4.80 2.68
N HIS A 126 11.41 5.26 3.86
CA HIS A 126 10.64 6.15 4.69
C HIS A 126 11.50 7.39 4.87
N GLY A 127 11.26 8.41 4.04
CA GLY A 127 11.97 9.69 4.11
C GLY A 127 12.07 10.17 5.56
N LYS A 128 13.18 10.85 5.91
CA LYS A 128 13.51 11.29 7.27
C LYS A 128 12.26 11.88 7.94
N ILE A 129 11.93 11.34 9.11
CA ILE A 129 10.85 11.80 10.01
C ILE A 129 11.06 13.28 10.35
#